data_AF-A0A958VKC4-F1
#
_entry.id   AF-A0A958VKC4-F1
#
_cell.length_a   1.000
_cell.length_b   1.000
_cell.length_c   1.000
_cell.angle_alpha   90.00
_cell.angle_beta   90.00
_cell.angle_gamma   90.00
#
_symmetry.space_group_name_H-M   'P 1'
#
loop_
_entity.id
_entity.type
_entity.pdbx_description
1 polymer ?
#
loop_
_entity_poly.entity_id
_entity_poly.type
_entity_poly.pdbx_seq_one_letter_code
_entity_poly.pdbx_strand_id
1 'polypeptide(L)'
;SYRGAVYTQLVRNDAFNKFALEVLDDKRKVFIKQYNNNSESFTKNFTVNQELFDAFLSYCNSEKLDISTDDVIAYRPKIEWLLKAYLARNLWDFGAYMQVINSQDPTFDRAVRVLSDNTFDKLAVQY
;
A
#
# COMPACT_ATOMS: atom_id res chain seq x y z
N SER A 1 13.21 14.86 -7.79
CA SER A 1 11.91 14.84 -8.49
C SER A 1 10.81 14.82 -7.44
N TYR A 2 9.79 15.66 -7.60
CA TYR A 2 8.62 15.75 -6.73
C TYR A 2 7.99 14.39 -6.39
N ARG A 3 7.95 13.49 -7.38
CA ARG A 3 7.44 12.11 -7.28
C ARG A 3 8.18 11.22 -6.27
N GLY A 4 9.44 11.53 -5.98
CA GLY A 4 10.22 10.80 -4.96
C GLY A 4 9.96 11.29 -3.54
N ALA A 5 9.59 12.57 -3.39
CA ALA A 5 9.35 13.19 -2.08
C ALA A 5 8.06 12.65 -1.45
N VAL A 6 6.97 12.56 -2.21
CA VAL A 6 5.67 12.02 -1.74
C VAL A 6 5.83 10.60 -1.21
N TYR A 7 6.41 9.70 -2.02
CA TYR A 7 6.65 8.32 -1.62
C TYR A 7 7.50 8.24 -0.34
N THR A 8 8.59 9.01 -0.30
CA THR A 8 9.51 9.03 0.85
C THR A 8 8.78 9.47 2.12
N GLN A 9 7.94 10.51 2.06
CA GLN A 9 7.17 10.97 3.21
C GLN A 9 6.15 9.92 3.68
N LEU A 10 5.40 9.32 2.76
CA LEU A 10 4.41 8.29 3.08
C LEU A 10 5.06 7.07 3.75
N VAL A 11 6.22 6.62 3.24
CA VAL A 11 6.98 5.51 3.83
C VAL A 11 7.60 5.90 5.17
N ARG A 12 8.21 7.09 5.29
CA ARG A 12 8.83 7.55 6.54
C ARG A 12 7.82 7.65 7.69
N ASN A 13 6.57 7.96 7.38
CA ASN A 13 5.49 8.05 8.38
C ASN A 13 4.74 6.73 8.63
N ASP A 14 5.13 5.65 7.94
CA ASP A 14 4.45 4.35 7.94
C ASP A 14 2.96 4.44 7.54
N ALA A 15 2.63 5.42 6.69
CA ALA A 15 1.25 5.80 6.39
C ALA A 15 0.45 4.65 5.77
N PHE A 16 1.07 3.90 4.85
CA PHE A 16 0.40 2.77 4.19
C PHE A 16 0.04 1.64 5.16
N ASN A 17 0.94 1.31 6.07
CA ASN A 17 0.74 0.21 7.01
C ASN A 17 -0.29 0.57 8.08
N LYS A 18 -0.16 1.75 8.68
CA LYS A 18 -1.13 2.27 9.66
C LYS A 18 -2.53 2.38 9.07
N PHE A 19 -2.65 2.96 7.88
CA PHE A 19 -3.94 3.05 7.19
C PHE A 19 -4.49 1.67 6.83
N ALA A 20 -3.65 0.73 6.37
CA ALA A 20 -4.10 -0.64 6.10
C ALA A 20 -4.63 -1.33 7.36
N LEU A 21 -3.99 -1.13 8.52
CA LEU A 21 -4.49 -1.63 9.81
C LEU A 21 -5.84 -1.01 10.17
N GLU A 22 -5.99 0.31 10.02
CA GLU A 22 -7.25 1.02 10.26
C GLU A 22 -8.40 0.51 9.38
N VAL A 23 -8.14 0.28 8.09
CA VAL A 23 -9.12 -0.29 7.16
C VAL A 23 -9.54 -1.69 7.59
N LEU A 24 -8.61 -2.49 8.13
CA LEU A 24 -8.82 -3.90 8.43
C LEU A 24 -9.36 -4.17 9.83
N ASP A 25 -9.34 -3.20 10.75
CA ASP A 25 -9.70 -3.41 12.16
C ASP A 25 -11.06 -4.14 12.29
N ASP A 26 -12.07 -3.64 11.59
CA ASP A 26 -13.41 -4.27 11.54
C ASP A 26 -13.68 -5.07 10.25
N LYS A 27 -12.91 -4.83 9.18
CA LYS A 27 -13.20 -5.41 7.85
C LYS A 27 -12.40 -6.69 7.57
N ARG A 28 -11.44 -7.07 8.41
CA ARG A 28 -10.56 -8.24 8.20
C ARG A 28 -11.32 -9.52 7.86
N LYS A 29 -12.33 -9.88 8.66
CA LYS A 29 -13.13 -11.10 8.42
C LYS A 29 -13.88 -11.05 7.08
N VAL A 30 -14.37 -9.86 6.71
CA VAL A 30 -15.06 -9.62 5.43
C VAL A 30 -14.11 -9.83 4.28
N PHE A 31 -12.92 -9.23 4.31
CA PHE A 31 -11.89 -9.39 3.27
C PHE A 31 -11.43 -10.84 3.15
N ILE A 32 -11.09 -11.50 4.26
CA ILE A 32 -10.69 -12.91 4.23
C ILE A 32 -11.79 -13.78 3.59
N LYS A 33 -13.05 -13.58 3.95
CA LYS A 33 -14.16 -14.32 3.36
C LYS A 33 -14.34 -14.01 1.88
N GLN A 34 -14.32 -12.73 1.50
CA GLN A 34 -14.51 -12.27 0.12
C GLN A 34 -13.47 -12.87 -0.85
N TYR A 35 -12.23 -13.06 -0.37
CA TYR A 35 -11.13 -13.59 -1.17
C TYR A 35 -10.81 -15.06 -0.85
N ASN A 36 -11.72 -15.78 -0.20
CA ASN A 36 -11.56 -17.21 0.16
C ASN A 36 -10.27 -17.53 0.90
N ASN A 37 -9.81 -16.61 1.77
CA ASN A 37 -8.53 -16.68 2.46
C ASN A 37 -7.33 -16.93 1.53
N ASN A 38 -7.37 -16.38 0.31
CA ASN A 38 -6.36 -16.60 -0.72
C ASN A 38 -5.80 -15.26 -1.23
N SER A 39 -4.51 -15.05 -0.99
CA SER A 39 -3.79 -13.83 -1.38
C SER A 39 -3.66 -13.65 -2.89
N GLU A 40 -3.63 -14.72 -3.69
CA GLU A 40 -3.65 -14.62 -5.15
C GLU A 40 -5.01 -14.14 -5.66
N SER A 41 -6.09 -14.61 -5.05
CA SER A 41 -7.46 -14.16 -5.37
C SER A 41 -7.60 -12.66 -5.10
N PHE A 42 -7.11 -12.20 -3.95
CA PHE A 42 -7.02 -10.76 -3.64
C PHE A 42 -6.15 -10.01 -4.66
N THR A 43 -4.95 -10.53 -4.95
CA THR A 43 -4.01 -9.91 -5.89
C THR A 43 -4.61 -9.75 -7.29
N LYS A 44 -5.41 -10.71 -7.77
CA LYS A 44 -6.04 -10.64 -9.09
C LYS A 44 -7.27 -9.73 -9.11
N ASN A 45 -8.09 -9.76 -8.05
CA ASN A 45 -9.46 -9.22 -8.11
C ASN A 45 -9.67 -7.94 -7.31
N PHE A 46 -8.84 -7.63 -6.31
CA PHE A 46 -8.98 -6.40 -5.54
C PHE A 46 -8.44 -5.19 -6.31
N THR A 47 -9.19 -4.10 -6.28
CA THR A 47 -8.76 -2.78 -6.75
C THR A 47 -9.05 -1.76 -5.67
N VAL A 48 -8.16 -0.76 -5.53
CA VAL A 48 -8.43 0.38 -4.67
C VAL A 48 -9.46 1.25 -5.39
N ASN A 49 -10.68 1.29 -4.86
CA ASN A 49 -11.75 2.11 -5.42
C ASN A 49 -11.58 3.58 -4.96
N GLN A 50 -12.41 4.46 -5.53
CA GLN A 50 -12.38 5.89 -5.20
C GLN A 50 -12.60 6.15 -3.70
N GLU A 51 -13.55 5.45 -3.08
CA GLU A 51 -13.86 5.58 -1.65
C GLU A 51 -12.64 5.29 -0.76
N LEU A 52 -11.94 4.19 -1.02
CA LEU A 52 -10.75 3.81 -0.25
C LEU A 52 -9.59 4.78 -0.49
N PHE A 53 -9.46 5.31 -1.71
CA PHE A 53 -8.45 6.32 -2.03
C PHE A 53 -8.74 7.65 -1.32
N ASP A 54 -10.00 8.10 -1.30
CA ASP A 54 -10.42 9.32 -0.61
C ASP A 54 -10.28 9.19 0.92
N ALA A 55 -10.52 8.00 1.46
CA ALA A 55 -10.22 7.69 2.85
C ALA A 55 -8.72 7.81 3.15
N PHE A 56 -7.85 7.37 2.23
CA PHE A 56 -6.40 7.52 2.38
C PHE A 56 -5.95 9.00 2.31
N LEU A 57 -6.54 9.80 1.42
CA LEU A 57 -6.31 11.25 1.38
C LEU A 57 -6.72 11.91 2.71
N SER A 58 -7.89 11.55 3.22
CA SER A 58 -8.40 12.04 4.49
C SER A 58 -7.47 11.67 5.65
N TYR A 59 -6.96 10.44 5.66
CA TYR A 59 -5.95 9.97 6.62
C TYR A 59 -4.66 10.80 6.56
N CYS A 60 -4.12 11.05 5.35
CA CYS A 60 -2.91 11.86 5.20
C CYS A 60 -3.10 13.29 5.74
N ASN A 61 -4.28 13.85 5.53
CA ASN A 61 -4.65 15.18 6.03
C ASN A 61 -4.81 15.19 7.56
N SER A 62 -5.43 14.16 8.16
CA SER A 62 -5.59 14.08 9.62
C SER A 62 -4.26 13.89 10.35
N GLU A 63 -3.36 13.11 9.76
CA GLU A 63 -1.99 12.91 10.27
C GLU A 63 -1.07 14.12 10.02
N LYS A 64 -1.56 15.17 9.34
CA LYS A 64 -0.81 16.38 8.99
C LYS A 64 0.52 16.06 8.30
N LEU A 65 0.51 15.09 7.40
CA LEU A 65 1.70 14.73 6.64
C LEU A 65 2.14 15.92 5.78
N ASP A 66 3.45 16.16 5.72
CA ASP A 66 4.05 17.22 4.89
C ASP A 66 4.08 16.81 3.41
N ILE A 67 2.89 16.59 2.85
CA ILE A 67 2.61 16.24 1.45
C ILE A 67 1.33 16.95 1.02
N SER A 68 1.29 17.48 -0.20
CA SER A 68 0.08 18.12 -0.71
C SER A 68 -0.88 17.08 -1.31
N THR A 69 -2.20 17.30 -1.17
CA THR A 69 -3.24 16.45 -1.77
C THR A 69 -3.04 16.28 -3.27
N ASP A 70 -2.65 17.35 -3.98
CA ASP A 70 -2.40 17.31 -5.43
C ASP A 70 -1.25 16.36 -5.78
N ASP A 71 -0.28 16.20 -4.88
CA ASP A 71 0.89 15.35 -5.09
C ASP A 71 0.51 13.89 -4.92
N VAL A 72 -0.34 13.62 -3.93
CA VAL A 72 -0.91 12.30 -3.66
C VAL A 72 -1.78 11.88 -4.85
N ILE A 73 -2.60 12.79 -5.38
CA ILE A 73 -3.41 12.57 -6.59
C ILE A 73 -2.52 12.32 -7.81
N ALA A 74 -1.47 13.14 -8.03
CA ALA A 74 -0.53 12.96 -9.13
C ALA A 74 0.25 11.63 -9.05
N TYR A 75 0.29 10.99 -7.89
CA TYR A 75 0.93 9.71 -7.63
C TYR A 75 -0.03 8.54 -7.44
N ARG A 76 -1.32 8.75 -7.71
CA ARG A 76 -2.40 7.83 -7.42
C ARG A 76 -2.15 6.37 -7.85
N PRO A 77 -1.76 6.03 -9.10
CA PRO A 77 -1.59 4.64 -9.51
C PRO A 77 -0.61 3.86 -8.62
N LYS A 78 0.44 4.54 -8.16
CA LYS A 78 1.46 3.94 -7.32
C LYS A 78 1.03 3.83 -5.86
N ILE A 79 0.26 4.80 -5.38
CA ILE A 79 -0.34 4.77 -4.05
C ILE A 79 -1.37 3.66 -3.94
N GLU A 80 -2.26 3.51 -4.92
CA GLU A 80 -3.24 2.43 -4.99
C GLU A 80 -2.57 1.06 -4.96
N TRP A 81 -1.49 0.90 -5.72
CA TRP A 81 -0.72 -0.35 -5.73
C TRP A 81 -0.07 -0.65 -4.38
N LEU A 82 0.56 0.35 -3.74
CA LEU A 82 1.13 0.18 -2.41
C LEU A 82 0.06 -0.09 -1.35
N LEU A 83 -1.05 0.62 -1.37
CA LEU A 83 -2.20 0.36 -0.49
C LEU A 83 -2.67 -1.09 -0.61
N LYS A 84 -2.83 -1.58 -1.85
CA LYS A 84 -3.16 -3.00 -2.10
C LYS A 84 -2.12 -3.94 -1.51
N ALA A 85 -0.83 -3.65 -1.67
CA ALA A 85 0.24 -4.49 -1.13
C ALA A 85 0.25 -4.52 0.41
N TYR A 86 0.09 -3.36 1.07
CA TYR A 86 0.02 -3.29 2.53
C TYR A 86 -1.26 -3.91 3.11
N LEU A 87 -2.39 -3.84 2.41
CA LEU A 87 -3.59 -4.60 2.77
C LEU A 87 -3.35 -6.11 2.67
N ALA A 88 -2.72 -6.58 1.59
CA ALA A 88 -2.36 -7.99 1.44
C ALA A 88 -1.42 -8.46 2.56
N ARG A 89 -0.41 -7.65 2.91
CA ARG A 89 0.51 -7.92 4.03
C ARG A 89 -0.24 -8.15 5.33
N ASN A 90 -1.13 -7.22 5.65
CA ASN A 90 -1.82 -7.20 6.92
C ASN A 90 -2.91 -8.27 6.99
N LEU A 91 -3.45 -8.73 5.86
CA LEU A 91 -4.41 -9.83 5.80
C LEU A 91 -3.76 -11.21 5.94
N TRP A 92 -2.63 -11.43 5.28
CA TRP A 92 -1.95 -12.72 5.23
C TRP A 92 -0.54 -12.62 5.81
N ASP A 93 0.42 -12.15 5.01
CA ASP A 93 1.82 -12.06 5.38
C ASP A 93 2.63 -11.27 4.34
N PHE A 94 3.93 -11.20 4.56
CA PHE A 94 4.87 -10.60 3.61
C PHE A 94 4.90 -11.28 2.24
N GLY A 95 4.62 -12.59 2.15
CA GLY A 95 4.50 -13.30 0.89
C GLY A 95 3.35 -12.74 0.03
N ALA A 96 2.21 -12.46 0.64
CA ALA A 96 1.07 -11.82 -0.03
C ALA A 96 1.39 -10.39 -0.50
N TYR A 97 2.16 -9.64 0.27
CA TYR A 97 2.69 -8.34 -0.17
C TYR A 97 3.52 -8.49 -1.45
N MET A 98 4.46 -9.44 -1.47
CA MET A 98 5.31 -9.75 -2.62
C MET A 98 4.53 -10.20 -3.85
N GLN A 99 3.44 -10.94 -3.67
CA GLN A 99 2.57 -11.30 -4.79
C GLN A 99 1.97 -10.07 -5.46
N VAL A 100 1.50 -9.08 -4.70
CA VAL A 100 0.98 -7.82 -5.27
C VAL A 100 2.09 -7.03 -5.97
N ILE A 101 3.27 -6.93 -5.36
CA ILE A 101 4.40 -6.21 -5.95
C ILE A 101 4.86 -6.86 -7.27
N ASN A 102 4.87 -8.19 -7.32
CA ASN A 102 5.33 -8.92 -8.49
C ASN A 102 4.25 -9.12 -9.57
N SER A 103 2.99 -8.79 -9.28
CA SER A 103 1.87 -8.94 -10.22
C SER A 103 1.83 -7.90 -11.36
N GLN A 104 2.67 -6.87 -11.32
CA GLN A 104 2.75 -5.81 -12.34
C GLN A 104 3.96 -6.02 -13.25
N ASP A 105 3.81 -5.62 -14.52
CA ASP A 105 4.82 -5.71 -15.59
C ASP A 105 6.19 -5.18 -15.14
N PRO A 106 7.33 -5.81 -15.52
CA PRO A 106 8.68 -5.37 -15.18
C PRO A 106 9.03 -3.91 -15.56
N THR A 107 8.22 -3.24 -16.38
CA THR A 107 8.36 -1.80 -16.69
C THR A 107 7.82 -0.86 -15.62
N PHE A 108 7.03 -1.32 -14.64
CA PHE A 108 6.56 -0.49 -13.53
C PHE A 108 7.70 -0.25 -12.52
N ASP A 109 8.47 0.80 -12.81
CA ASP A 109 9.52 1.44 -12.03
C ASP A 109 10.45 0.51 -11.23
N ARG A 110 11.61 0.24 -11.83
CA ARG A 110 12.83 -0.26 -11.16
C ARG A 110 13.13 0.52 -9.85
N ALA A 111 12.75 1.79 -9.79
CA ALA A 111 12.86 2.62 -8.59
C ALA A 111 12.07 2.09 -7.39
N VAL A 112 10.92 1.43 -7.60
CA VAL A 112 10.17 0.82 -6.49
C VAL A 112 10.81 -0.47 -6.05
N ARG A 113 11.24 -1.33 -6.96
CA ARG A 113 11.97 -2.52 -6.54
C ARG A 113 13.19 -2.12 -5.70
N VAL A 114 13.99 -1.15 -6.15
CA VAL A 114 15.16 -0.66 -5.40
C VAL A 114 14.81 0.03 -4.06
N LEU A 115 13.75 0.84 -3.99
CA LEU A 115 13.35 1.52 -2.76
C LEU A 115 12.65 0.58 -1.78
N SER A 116 11.84 -0.32 -2.31
CA SER A 116 11.22 -1.38 -1.55
C SER A 116 12.29 -2.37 -1.07
N ASP A 117 13.32 -2.71 -1.84
CA ASP A 117 14.48 -3.51 -1.39
C ASP A 117 15.14 -2.92 -0.15
N ASN A 118 15.43 -1.61 -0.15
CA ASN A 118 15.97 -0.93 1.04
C ASN A 118 14.96 -0.82 2.21
N THR A 119 13.66 -0.85 1.93
CA THR A 119 12.60 -0.88 2.94
C THR A 119 12.34 -2.31 3.44
N PHE A 120 12.55 -3.32 2.59
CA PHE A 120 12.39 -4.74 2.87
C PHE A 120 13.41 -5.18 3.90
N ASP A 121 14.66 -4.74 3.75
CA ASP A 121 15.70 -5.01 4.74
C ASP A 121 15.33 -4.46 6.13
N LYS A 122 14.60 -3.34 6.21
CA LYS A 122 14.12 -2.78 7.49
C LYS A 122 12.88 -3.48 8.05
N LEU A 123 11.95 -3.88 7.18
CA LEU A 123 10.72 -4.57 7.57
C LEU A 123 10.96 -6.03 7.98
N ALA A 124 11.93 -6.71 7.36
CA ALA A 124 12.31 -8.08 7.70
C ALA A 124 12.98 -8.20 9.08
N VAL A 125 13.58 -7.11 9.58
CA VAL A 125 14.24 -7.05 10.89
C VAL A 125 13.25 -6.81 12.05
N GLN A 126 12.00 -6.43 11.76
CA GLN A 126 10.97 -6.16 12.77
C GLN A 126 9.99 -7.33 13.01
N TYR A 127 10.28 -8.53 12.50
CA TYR A 127 9.52 -9.75 12.78
C TYR A 127 10.27 -10.69 13.71
#